data_AF-K2BF80-F1
#
_entry.id   AF-K2BF80-F1
#
_cell.length_a   1.000
_cell.length_b   1.000
_cell.length_c   1.000
_cell.angle_alpha   90.00
_cell.angle_beta   90.00
_cell.angle_gamma   90.00
#
_symmetry.space_group_name_H-M   'P 1'
#
loop_
_entity.id
_entity.type
_entity.pdbx_description
1 polymer ?
#
loop_
_entity_poly.entity_id
_entity_poly.type
_entity_poly.pdbx_seq_one_letter_code
_entity_poly.pdbx_strand_id
1 'polypeptide(L)' 'MNLNYPDWDTSAPFGGYKQSGNGREYADWGIHDFCEIKGIVGYGE' A
#
# COMPACT_ATOMS: atom_id res chain seq x y z
N MET A 1 6.36 9.13 9.09
CA MET A 1 6.85 10.34 9.79
C MET A 1 8.36 10.38 9.62
N ASN A 2 8.93 11.53 9.25
CA ASN A 2 10.38 11.70 9.15
C ASN A 2 10.90 12.20 10.51
N LEU A 3 11.92 11.54 11.07
CA LEU A 3 12.56 11.96 12.33
C LEU A 3 14.05 12.15 12.08
N ASN A 4 14.57 13.35 12.27
CA ASN A 4 15.98 13.70 12.08
C ASN A 4 16.52 13.45 10.66
N TYR A 5 15.69 13.65 9.62
CA TYR A 5 16.12 13.62 8.22
C TYR A 5 16.75 12.29 7.75
N PRO A 6 16.10 11.13 7.94
CA PRO A 6 16.53 9.90 7.27
C PRO A 6 16.50 10.08 5.75
N ASP A 7 17.28 9.24 5.08
CA ASP A 7 17.20 9.06 3.64
C ASP A 7 15.80 8.60 3.20
N TRP A 8 15.49 8.83 1.92
CA TRP A 8 14.22 8.39 1.34
C TRP A 8 14.17 6.87 1.21
N ASP A 9 13.03 6.30 1.59
CA ASP A 9 12.78 4.85 1.58
C ASP A 9 11.54 4.53 0.74
N THR A 10 11.75 3.88 -0.42
CA THR A 10 10.68 3.43 -1.32
C THR A 10 9.95 2.18 -0.84
N SER A 11 10.43 1.53 0.21
CA SER A 11 9.77 0.39 0.86
C SER A 11 8.77 0.83 1.93
N ALA A 12 8.73 2.12 2.28
CA ALA A 12 7.73 2.67 3.18
C ALA A 12 6.45 3.08 2.40
N PRO A 13 5.25 2.72 2.87
CA PRO A 13 4.00 3.15 2.25
C PRO A 13 3.81 4.67 2.40
N PHE A 14 3.41 5.32 1.32
CA PHE A 14 3.18 6.75 1.24
C PHE A 14 1.68 7.07 1.08
N GLY A 15 1.19 8.07 1.81
CA GLY A 15 -0.20 8.52 1.66
C GLY A 15 -0.71 9.36 2.83
N GLY A 16 -1.87 9.98 2.61
CA GLY A 16 -2.46 10.94 3.51
C GLY A 16 -3.38 10.36 4.58
N TYR A 17 -3.78 11.24 5.51
CA TYR A 17 -4.92 11.04 6.40
C TYR A 17 -5.96 12.15 6.13
N LYS A 18 -7.25 11.84 6.33
CA LYS A 18 -8.38 12.79 6.18
C LYS A 18 -8.53 13.30 4.74
N GLN A 19 -8.51 14.63 4.54
CA GLN A 19 -8.72 15.25 3.24
C GLN A 19 -7.50 15.13 2.30
N SER A 20 -6.38 14.59 2.78
CA SER A 20 -5.18 14.35 1.97
C SER A 20 -5.29 13.10 1.07
N GLY A 21 -6.47 12.48 0.97
CA GLY A 21 -6.74 11.35 0.08
C GLY A 21 -6.99 10.03 0.82
N ASN A 22 -7.39 9.03 0.04
CA ASN A 22 -7.61 7.65 0.47
C ASN A 22 -6.77 6.71 -0.41
N GLY A 23 -6.12 5.71 0.19
CA GLY A 23 -5.16 4.83 -0.49
C GLY A 23 -3.71 5.01 -0.01
N ARG A 24 -2.82 4.18 -0.52
CA ARG A 24 -1.38 4.19 -0.23
C ARG A 24 -0.59 3.87 -1.49
N GLU A 25 0.45 4.64 -1.74
CA GLU A 25 1.45 4.40 -2.78
C GLU A 25 2.71 3.75 -2.19
N TYR A 26 3.59 3.23 -3.05
CA TYR A 26 4.85 2.54 -2.72
C TYR A 26 4.67 1.25 -1.90
N ALA A 27 5.79 0.54 -1.72
CA ALA A 27 5.83 -0.77 -1.07
C ALA A 27 4.82 -1.76 -1.69
N ASP A 28 4.49 -2.80 -0.94
CA ASP A 28 3.46 -3.79 -1.33
C ASP A 28 2.05 -3.18 -1.36
N TRP A 29 1.85 -2.05 -0.68
CA TRP A 29 0.57 -1.36 -0.59
C TRP A 29 0.16 -0.75 -1.93
N GLY A 30 1.12 -0.20 -2.68
CA GLY A 30 0.83 0.45 -3.95
C GLY A 30 0.23 -0.48 -5.00
N ILE A 31 0.65 -1.75 -5.06
CA ILE A 31 0.13 -2.69 -6.08
C ILE A 31 -1.28 -3.20 -5.74
N HIS A 32 -1.64 -3.23 -4.46
CA HIS A 32 -2.98 -3.66 -4.01
C HIS A 32 -4.09 -2.73 -4.51
N ASP A 33 -3.82 -1.44 -4.71
CA ASP A 33 -4.81 -0.50 -5.25
C ASP A 33 -5.14 -0.76 -6.74
N PHE A 34 -4.32 -1.55 -7.44
CA PHE A 34 -4.52 -1.93 -8.85
C PHE A 34 -4.94 -3.39 -9.04
N CYS A 35 -4.99 -4.18 -7.96
CA CYS A 35 -5.28 -5.60 -8.01
C CYS A 35 -6.52 -5.93 -7.18
N GLU A 36 -7.49 -6.60 -7.80
CA GLU A 36 -8.65 -7.12 -7.06
C GLU A 36 -8.31 -8.44 -6.36
N ILE A 37 -8.82 -8.61 -5.13
CA ILE A 37 -8.75 -9.88 -4.42
C ILE A 37 -9.85 -10.81 -4.98
N LYS A 38 -9.45 -12.00 -5.43
CA LYS A 38 -10.37 -13.05 -5.91
C LYS A 38 -10.29 -14.29 -5.03
N GLY A 39 -11.43 -14.70 -4.47
CA GLY A 39 -11.57 -15.99 -3.80
C GLY A 39 -11.94 -17.10 -4.79
N ILE A 40 -11.32 -18.28 -4.68
CA ILE A 40 -11.64 -19.47 -5.47
C ILE A 40 -12.07 -20.58 -4.50
N VAL A 41 -13.33 -21.00 -4.58
CA VAL A 41 -13.90 -22.07 -3.73
C VAL A 41 -13.74 -23.42 -4.44
N GLY A 42 -13.41 -24.48 -3.70
CA GLY A 42 -13.19 -25.83 -4.25
C GLY A 42 -11.86 -25.99 -5.01
N TYR A 43 -10.89 -25.10 -4.80
CA TYR A 43 -9.57 -25.23 -5.40
C TYR A 43 -8.83 -26.44 -4.80
N GLY A 44 -8.59 -27.47 -5.62
CA GLY A 44 -7.92 -28.70 -5.18
C GLY A 44 -8.84 -29.77 -4.61
N GLU A 45 -10.16 -29.55 -4.62
CA GLU A 45 -11.18 -30.61 -4.53
C GLU A 45 -11.44 -31.25 -5.90
#